data_AF-A0A9E7F0G3-F1
#
_entry.id   AF-A0A9E7F0G3-F1
#
_cell.length_a   1.000
_cell.length_b   1.000
_cell.length_c   1.000
_cell.angle_alpha   90.00
_cell.angle_beta   90.00
_cell.angle_gamma   90.00
#
_symmetry.space_group_name_H-M   'P 1'
#
loop_
_entity.id
_entity.type
_entity.pdbx_description
1 polymer ?
#
loop_
_entity_poly.entity_id
_entity_poly.type
_entity_poly.pdbx_seq_one_letter_code
_entity_poly.pdbx_strand_id
1 'polypeptide(L)' 'MGKWRARMSMAGFEPVPLGPTVVESIKARLASSWANPGFTVEADASSLALGFAWMNRVLTVASAWR' A
#
# COMPACT_ATOMS: atom_id res chain seq x y z
N MET A 1 6.71 5.42 4.74
CA MET A 1 5.64 5.40 5.77
C MET A 1 6.03 5.85 7.17
N GLY A 2 7.30 5.82 7.59
CA GLY A 2 7.69 6.08 8.99
C GLY A 2 7.14 7.39 9.61
N LYS A 3 7.21 8.53 8.90
CA LYS A 3 6.69 9.81 9.41
C LYS A 3 5.16 9.82 9.59
N TRP A 4 4.41 9.29 8.63
CA TRP A 4 2.95 9.21 8.71
C TRP A 4 2.50 8.22 9.77
N ARG A 5 3.19 7.08 9.89
CA ARG A 5 2.91 6.11 10.96
C ARG A 5 3.05 6.75 12.35
N ALA A 6 4.15 7.46 12.59
CA ALA A 6 4.35 8.17 13.84
C ALA A 6 3.25 9.21 14.11
N ARG A 7 2.87 10.00 13.10
CA ARG A 7 1.81 11.02 13.23
C ARG A 7 0.45 10.42 13.56
N MET A 8 0.05 9.36 12.86
CA MET A 8 -1.23 8.69 13.08
C MET A 8 -1.28 8.05 14.46
N SER A 9 -0.21 7.36 14.88
CA SER A 9 -0.13 6.78 16.23
C SER A 9 -0.13 7.84 17.33
N MET A 10 0.54 8.99 17.15
CA MET A 10 0.47 10.10 18.11
C MET A 10 -0.93 10.72 18.20
N ALA A 11 -1.73 10.63 17.14
CA ALA A 11 -3.12 11.06 17.13
C ALA A 11 -4.08 10.00 17.72
N GLY A 12 -3.56 8.88 18.25
CA GLY A 12 -4.35 7.82 18.87
C GLY A 12 -4.87 6.76 17.89
N PHE A 13 -4.48 6.81 16.61
CA PHE A 13 -4.89 5.80 15.64
C PHE A 13 -4.01 4.56 15.70
N GLU A 14 -4.64 3.40 15.59
CA GLU A 14 -3.96 2.10 15.55
C GLU A 14 -3.86 1.59 14.11
N PRO A 15 -2.68 1.15 13.63
CA PRO A 15 -2.53 0.66 12.28
C PRO A 15 -3.24 -0.69 12.10
N VAL A 16 -3.98 -0.82 11.01
CA VAL A 16 -4.71 -2.05 10.66
C VAL A 16 -4.03 -2.73 9.47
N PRO A 17 -3.63 -4.01 9.58
CA PRO A 17 -3.09 -4.76 8.45
C PRO A 17 -4.09 -4.88 7.30
N LEU A 18 -3.62 -4.63 6.08
CA LEU A 18 -4.36 -4.93 4.87
C LEU A 18 -4.41 -6.44 4.70
N GLY A 19 -5.63 -6.99 4.64
CA GLY A 19 -5.82 -8.43 4.47
C GLY A 19 -5.27 -8.94 3.12
N PRO A 20 -4.82 -10.21 3.05
CA PRO A 20 -4.28 -10.80 1.81
C PRO A 20 -5.21 -10.64 0.62
N THR A 21 -6.51 -10.84 0.82
CA THR A 21 -7.56 -10.70 -0.22
C THR A 21 -7.60 -9.29 -0.82
N VAL A 22 -7.41 -8.25 0.00
CA VAL A 22 -7.40 -6.86 -0.46
C VAL A 22 -6.16 -6.60 -1.31
N VAL A 23 -5.00 -7.03 -0.82
CA VAL A 23 -3.72 -6.87 -1.53
C VAL A 23 -3.76 -7.59 -2.88
N GLU A 24 -4.25 -8.82 -2.91
CA GLU A 24 -4.35 -9.64 -4.12
C GLU A 24 -5.34 -9.05 -5.13
N SER A 25 -6.50 -8.57 -4.66
CA SER A 25 -7.49 -7.91 -5.53
C SER A 25 -6.92 -6.65 -6.19
N ILE A 26 -6.11 -5.87 -5.47
CA ILE A 26 -5.45 -4.67 -6.01
C ILE A 26 -4.40 -5.06 -7.05
N LYS A 27 -3.58 -6.09 -6.77
CA LYS A 27 -2.59 -6.60 -7.73
C LYS A 27 -3.25 -7.12 -9.01
N ALA A 28 -4.32 -7.90 -8.87
CA ALA A 28 -5.08 -8.43 -10.00
C ALA A 28 -5.68 -7.30 -10.86
N ARG A 29 -6.20 -6.25 -10.22
CA ARG A 29 -6.72 -5.07 -10.92
C ARG A 29 -5.64 -4.30 -11.65
N LEU A 30 -4.44 -4.19 -11.08
CA LEU A 30 -3.31 -3.55 -11.75
C LEU A 30 -2.83 -4.37 -12.96
N ALA A 31 -2.80 -5.69 -12.81
CA ALA A 31 -2.43 -6.60 -13.90
C ALA A 31 -3.43 -6.57 -15.06
N SER A 32 -4.72 -6.33 -14.79
CA SER A 32 -5.77 -6.28 -15.82
C SER A 32 -5.88 -4.93 -16.53
N SER A 33 -5.45 -3.83 -15.91
CA SER A 33 -5.40 -2.51 -16.55
C SER A 33 -4.24 -2.43 -17.53
N TRP A 34 -4.51 -2.76 -18.80
CA TRP A 34 -3.65 -2.60 -20.00
C TRP A 34 -2.16 -2.60 -19.66
N ALA A 35 -1.54 -3.78 -19.64
CA ALA A 35 -0.09 -4.05 -19.54
C ALA A 35 0.81 -2.80 -19.55
N ASN A 36 0.80 -2.05 -18.45
CA ASN A 36 1.63 -0.88 -18.25
C ASN A 36 2.76 -1.36 -17.34
N PRO A 37 3.83 -1.95 -17.90
CA PRO A 37 4.87 -2.64 -17.12
C PRO A 37 5.59 -1.72 -16.14
N GLY A 38 5.42 -0.40 -16.28
CA GLY A 38 5.94 0.57 -15.33
C GLY A 38 5.22 0.56 -13.98
N PHE A 39 3.94 0.18 -13.90
CA PHE A 39 3.21 0.19 -12.63
C PHE A 39 3.49 -1.07 -11.81
N THR A 40 3.85 -0.88 -10.54
CA THR A 40 4.05 -1.96 -9.57
C THR A 40 3.32 -1.67 -8.27
N VAL A 41 3.00 -2.73 -7.53
CA VAL A 41 2.38 -2.66 -6.21
C VAL A 41 3.24 -3.45 -5.23
N GLU A 42 3.68 -2.78 -4.17
CA GLU A 42 4.56 -3.35 -3.15
C GLU A 42 3.88 -3.26 -1.78
N ALA A 43 3.68 -4.40 -1.12
CA ALA A 43 3.23 -4.43 0.25
C ALA A 43 4.46 -4.35 1.19
N ASP A 44 4.36 -3.60 2.29
CA ASP A 44 5.38 -3.69 3.32
C ASP A 44 5.34 -5.08 4.00
N ALA A 45 6.44 -5.53 4.59
CA ALA A 45 6.54 -6.86 5.21
C ALA A 45 5.51 -7.08 6.34
N SER A 46 4.99 -5.99 6.93
CA SER A 46 3.95 -6.01 7.96
C SER A 46 2.52 -5.94 7.41
N SER A 47 2.35 -5.85 6.09
CA SER A 47 1.08 -5.59 5.39
C SER A 47 0.31 -4.36 5.91
N LEU A 48 0.98 -3.42 6.59
CA LEU A 48 0.35 -2.23 7.17
C LEU A 48 0.18 -1.11 6.14
N ALA A 49 0.88 -1.22 5.02
CA ALA A 49 0.82 -0.28 3.92
C ALA A 49 1.05 -0.95 2.58
N LEU A 50 0.45 -0.36 1.55
CA LEU A 50 0.59 -0.75 0.16
C LEU A 50 1.13 0.44 -0.65
N GLY A 51 2.33 0.30 -1.19
CA GLY A 51 2.94 1.26 -2.10
C GLY A 51 2.49 1.01 -3.54
N PHE A 52 2.12 2.08 -4.24
CA PHE A 52 1.87 2.11 -5.67
C PHE A 52 3.04 2.83 -6.32
N ALA A 53 3.72 2.17 -7.25
CA ALA A 53 4.94 2.67 -7.86
C ALA A 53 4.84 2.70 -9.39
N TRP A 54 5.61 3.60 -10.00
CA TRP A 54 5.85 3.67 -11.43
C TRP A 54 7.36 3.68 -11.68
N MET A 55 7.86 2.79 -12.54
CA MET A 55 9.30 2.67 -12.85
C MET A 55 10.17 2.58 -11.58
N ASN A 56 9.81 1.69 -10.66
CA ASN A 56 10.48 1.49 -9.36
C ASN A 56 10.49 2.72 -8.43
N ARG A 57 9.63 3.71 -8.68
CA ARG A 57 9.44 4.86 -7.80
C ARG A 57 8.06 4.84 -7.18
N VAL A 58 7.98 4.74 -5.86
CA VAL A 58 6.72 4.86 -5.11
C VAL A 58 6.13 6.25 -5.34
N LEU A 59 4.91 6.29 -5.87
CA LEU A 59 4.13 7.49 -6.13
C LEU A 59 3.18 7.79 -4.98
N THR A 60 2.46 6.75 -4.55
CA THR A 60 1.41 6.85 -3.52
C THR A 60 1.48 5.65 -2.59
N VAL A 61 1.07 5.84 -1.34
CA VAL A 61 0.96 4.75 -0.37
C VAL A 61 -0.44 4.77 0.25
N ALA A 62 -1.07 3.61 0.34
CA ALA A 62 -2.30 3.39 1.08
C ALA A 62 -2.02 2.67 2.40
N SER A 63 -2.79 2.98 3.45
CA SER A 63 -2.73 2.32 4.76
C SER A 63 -4.09 2.43 5.45
N ALA A 64 -4.40 1.48 6.32
CA ALA A 64 -5.62 1.47 7.12
C ALA A 64 -5.32 1.72 8.60
N TRP A 65 -6.27 2.35 9.28
CA TRP A 65 -6.18 2.79 10.67
C TRP A 65 -7.54 2.67 11.35
N ARG A 66 -7.58 2.37 12.65
CA ARG A 66 -8.80 2.41 13.49
C ARG A 66 -8.66 3.43 14.61
#